data_AF-A0A4R6MC66-F1
#
_entry.id   AF-A0A4R6MC66-F1
#
_cell.length_a   1.000
_cell.length_b   1.000
_cell.length_c   1.000
_cell.angle_alpha   90.00
_cell.angle_beta   90.00
_cell.angle_gamma   90.00
#
_symmetry.space_group_name_H-M   'P 1'
#
loop_
_entity.id
_entity.type
_entity.pdbx_description
1 polymer ?
#
loop_
_entity_poly.entity_id
_entity_poly.type
_entity_poly.pdbx_seq_one_letter_code
_entity_poly.pdbx_strand_id
1 'polypeptide(L)'
;MNRSNLIDDLKWVLRFETINEALDLSYYRIVDWEGKLQQLSDNPSPLYDVFSNVKSHFLGSYFEVLFSFAIRHFTTLDIVCEHEQIQSDTRTLGEIDLIVKTVEGHYIQFEIAIKFYLERPDLAPDNWIGPNKNDSLRKKTERAMHHQLKILNTKEGVAWLNSHSIPNVGNKELLIFGRLFRYPRMDQSYNSEANWIHLRDLDATALPLLAEAIKPHWLTPTLDMEYITHRECSRRLTARFEIDDRPVLFTVSSDKSAKIGHKWLFVVPDEW
;
A
#
# COMPACT_ATOMS: atom_id res chain seq x y z
N MET A 1 -12.02 -3.38 14.55
CA MET A 1 -11.26 -2.49 13.65
C MET A 1 -11.39 -1.08 14.19
N ASN A 2 -10.29 -0.38 14.47
CA ASN A 2 -10.38 1.01 14.91
C ASN A 2 -10.90 1.83 13.73
N ARG A 3 -12.18 2.21 13.76
CA ARG A 3 -12.85 2.93 12.67
C ARG A 3 -12.26 4.32 12.46
N SER A 4 -11.52 4.85 13.43
CA SER A 4 -10.98 6.20 13.43
C SER A 4 -10.03 6.50 12.27
N ASN A 5 -9.28 5.51 11.75
CA ASN A 5 -8.23 5.77 10.76
C ASN A 5 -8.68 5.58 9.31
N LEU A 6 -9.90 5.08 9.06
CA LEU A 6 -10.34 4.77 7.70
C LEU A 6 -10.39 6.02 6.80
N ILE A 7 -10.76 7.17 7.38
CA ILE A 7 -10.78 8.45 6.67
C ILE A 7 -9.37 8.91 6.32
N ASP A 8 -8.42 8.81 7.26
CA ASP A 8 -7.03 9.18 7.03
C ASP A 8 -6.35 8.25 6.01
N ASP A 9 -6.63 6.95 6.10
CA ASP A 9 -6.14 5.96 5.14
C ASP A 9 -6.74 6.20 3.75
N LEU A 10 -8.03 6.52 3.63
CA LEU A 10 -8.66 6.94 2.37
C LEU A 10 -8.02 8.22 1.82
N LYS A 11 -7.80 9.23 2.67
CA LYS A 11 -7.11 10.46 2.29
C LYS A 11 -5.68 10.18 1.80
N TRP A 12 -5.01 9.19 2.38
CA TRP A 12 -3.72 8.71 1.89
C TRP A 12 -3.83 8.12 0.49
N VAL A 13 -4.82 7.24 0.23
CA VAL A 13 -5.06 6.66 -1.11
C VAL A 13 -5.38 7.73 -2.15
N LEU A 14 -6.18 8.75 -1.79
CA LEU A 14 -6.61 9.81 -2.69
C LEU A 14 -5.49 10.73 -3.20
N ARG A 15 -4.28 10.64 -2.62
CA ARG A 15 -3.10 11.28 -3.22
C ARG A 15 -2.73 10.64 -4.55
N PHE A 16 -3.10 9.37 -4.76
CA PHE A 16 -2.78 8.56 -5.93
C PHE A 16 -1.28 8.44 -6.22
N GLU A 17 -0.46 8.53 -5.18
CA GLU A 17 0.99 8.38 -5.27
C GLU A 17 1.36 6.90 -5.34
N THR A 18 2.01 6.52 -6.44
CA THR A 18 2.56 5.17 -6.64
C THR A 18 4.09 5.21 -6.60
N ILE A 19 4.71 4.13 -6.14
CA ILE A 19 6.17 4.04 -6.06
C ILE A 19 6.82 3.75 -7.42
N ASN A 20 6.02 3.36 -8.43
CA ASN A 20 6.50 2.97 -9.76
C ASN A 20 6.13 3.96 -10.87
N GLU A 21 5.78 5.20 -10.50
CA GLU A 21 5.47 6.30 -11.45
C GLU A 21 4.47 5.88 -12.55
N ALA A 22 3.40 5.21 -12.15
CA ALA A 22 2.35 4.75 -13.06
C ALA A 22 1.45 5.91 -13.55
N LEU A 23 0.38 5.59 -14.28
CA LEU A 23 -0.68 6.52 -14.65
C LEU A 23 -1.08 7.44 -13.47
N ASP A 24 -1.04 8.75 -13.71
CA ASP A 24 -1.47 9.73 -12.73
C ASP A 24 -3.01 9.77 -12.64
N LEU A 25 -3.55 9.08 -11.63
CA LEU A 25 -4.99 9.02 -11.39
C LEU A 25 -5.58 10.36 -10.90
N SER A 26 -4.76 11.35 -10.53
CA SER A 26 -5.26 12.67 -10.15
C SER A 26 -6.00 13.36 -11.30
N TYR A 27 -5.68 13.02 -12.55
CA TYR A 27 -6.38 13.48 -13.74
C TYR A 27 -7.87 13.09 -13.75
N TYR A 28 -8.21 11.93 -13.19
CA TYR A 28 -9.59 11.46 -13.12
C TYR A 28 -10.32 11.93 -11.85
N ARG A 29 -9.66 12.69 -10.97
CA ARG A 29 -10.26 13.11 -9.70
C ARG A 29 -11.42 14.09 -9.94
N ILE A 30 -12.49 13.94 -9.17
CA ILE A 30 -13.60 14.92 -9.23
C ILE A 30 -13.13 16.29 -8.72
N VAL A 31 -13.72 17.36 -9.24
CA VAL A 31 -13.30 18.75 -8.95
C VAL A 31 -13.36 19.08 -7.45
N ASP A 32 -14.48 18.80 -6.78
CA ASP A 32 -14.67 19.07 -5.35
C ASP A 32 -14.44 17.82 -4.48
N TRP A 33 -13.33 17.13 -4.70
CA TRP A 33 -13.02 15.91 -3.94
C TRP A 33 -12.73 16.21 -2.46
N GLU A 34 -12.16 17.37 -2.12
CA GLU A 34 -11.87 17.77 -0.75
C GLU A 34 -13.15 18.06 0.04
N GLY A 35 -14.09 18.81 -0.55
CA GLY A 35 -15.41 19.05 0.05
C GLY A 35 -16.16 17.74 0.26
N LYS A 36 -16.12 16.83 -0.72
CA LYS A 36 -16.70 15.49 -0.58
C LYS A 36 -16.03 14.66 0.52
N LEU A 37 -14.71 14.74 0.65
CA LEU A 37 -13.98 14.05 1.71
C LEU A 37 -14.34 14.61 3.08
N GLN A 38 -14.52 15.93 3.20
CA GLN A 38 -14.99 16.55 4.44
C GLN A 38 -16.40 16.06 4.81
N GLN A 39 -17.34 16.03 3.86
CA GLN A 39 -18.69 15.49 4.09
C GLN A 39 -18.66 14.03 4.54
N LEU A 40 -17.78 13.21 3.94
CA LEU A 40 -17.58 11.83 4.36
C LEU A 40 -16.94 11.74 5.76
N SER A 41 -16.05 12.67 6.11
CA SER A 41 -15.46 12.74 7.46
C SER A 41 -16.51 13.07 8.52
N ASP A 42 -17.46 13.96 8.19
CA ASP A 42 -18.57 14.34 9.07
C ASP A 42 -19.62 13.21 9.19
N ASN A 43 -19.82 12.42 8.13
CA ASN A 43 -20.68 11.23 8.12
C ASN A 43 -20.00 10.02 7.46
N PRO A 44 -19.18 9.26 8.22
CA PRO A 44 -18.33 8.19 7.68
C PRO A 44 -19.06 6.87 7.43
N SER A 45 -20.37 6.81 7.71
CA SER A 45 -21.19 5.60 7.57
C SER A 45 -21.03 4.90 6.22
N PRO A 46 -21.03 5.60 5.06
CA PRO A 46 -20.86 4.93 3.76
C PRO A 46 -19.54 4.17 3.63
N LEU A 47 -18.45 4.71 4.19
CA LEU A 47 -17.16 4.01 4.18
C LEU A 47 -17.16 2.84 5.16
N TYR A 48 -17.74 3.03 6.35
CA TYR A 48 -17.81 1.98 7.36
C TYR A 48 -18.65 0.78 6.92
N ASP A 49 -19.74 1.01 6.20
CA ASP A 49 -20.63 -0.03 5.69
C ASP A 49 -19.93 -0.93 4.68
N VAL A 50 -19.10 -0.36 3.80
CA VAL A 50 -18.28 -1.13 2.86
C VAL A 50 -17.29 -2.03 3.62
N PHE A 51 -16.64 -1.51 4.66
CA PHE A 51 -15.71 -2.29 5.48
C PHE A 51 -16.36 -3.34 6.38
N SER A 52 -17.66 -3.18 6.71
CA SER A 52 -18.38 -4.16 7.53
C SER A 52 -18.51 -5.54 6.85
N ASN A 53 -18.42 -5.59 5.53
CA ASN A 53 -18.55 -6.80 4.72
C ASN A 53 -17.20 -7.46 4.39
N VAL A 54 -16.08 -6.88 4.83
CA VAL A 54 -14.73 -7.36 4.50
C VAL A 54 -14.35 -8.52 5.41
N LYS A 55 -14.17 -9.70 4.83
CA LYS A 55 -13.87 -10.96 5.55
C LYS A 55 -12.39 -11.10 5.94
N SER A 56 -11.49 -10.37 5.27
CA SER A 56 -10.05 -10.45 5.42
C SER A 56 -9.48 -9.17 6.01
N HIS A 57 -8.67 -9.29 7.06
CA HIS A 57 -7.96 -8.15 7.65
C HIS A 57 -6.51 -8.03 7.15
N PHE A 58 -6.15 -8.77 6.08
CA PHE A 58 -4.86 -8.60 5.45
C PHE A 58 -4.75 -7.22 4.79
N LEU A 59 -3.54 -6.65 4.83
CA LEU A 59 -3.27 -5.32 4.31
C LEU A 59 -3.63 -5.15 2.82
N GLY A 60 -3.45 -6.21 2.02
CA GLY A 60 -3.84 -6.22 0.60
C GLY A 60 -5.34 -6.02 0.41
N SER A 61 -6.14 -6.93 0.98
CA SER A 61 -7.61 -6.85 0.91
C SER A 61 -8.17 -5.56 1.52
N TYR A 62 -7.56 -5.09 2.61
CA TYR A 62 -7.89 -3.80 3.20
C TYR A 62 -7.69 -2.64 2.20
N PHE A 63 -6.54 -2.64 1.53
CA PHE A 63 -6.18 -1.62 0.57
C PHE A 63 -7.04 -1.66 -0.69
N GLU A 64 -7.32 -2.86 -1.22
CA GLU A 64 -8.21 -3.05 -2.38
C GLU A 64 -9.57 -2.39 -2.15
N VAL A 65 -10.17 -2.61 -0.97
CA VAL A 65 -11.46 -2.01 -0.62
C VAL A 65 -11.39 -0.49 -0.52
N LEU A 66 -10.32 0.07 0.07
CA LEU A 66 -10.10 1.52 0.09
C LEU A 66 -9.96 2.08 -1.33
N PHE A 67 -9.19 1.40 -2.18
CA PHE A 67 -8.92 1.82 -3.54
C PHE A 67 -10.19 1.81 -4.38
N SER A 68 -10.96 0.73 -4.35
CA SER A 68 -12.27 0.62 -5.01
C SER A 68 -13.24 1.73 -4.56
N PHE A 69 -13.26 2.03 -3.26
CA PHE A 69 -14.06 3.14 -2.72
C PHE A 69 -13.57 4.50 -3.27
N ALA A 70 -12.26 4.72 -3.30
CA ALA A 70 -11.66 5.93 -3.85
C ALA A 70 -12.01 6.12 -5.32
N ILE A 71 -11.86 5.09 -6.15
CA ILE A 71 -12.22 5.15 -7.57
C ILE A 71 -13.71 5.46 -7.74
N ARG A 72 -14.59 4.69 -7.11
CA ARG A 72 -16.05 4.82 -7.26
C ARG A 72 -16.61 6.16 -6.81
N HIS A 73 -16.03 6.77 -5.76
CA HIS A 73 -16.60 7.96 -5.14
C HIS A 73 -15.82 9.25 -5.39
N PHE A 74 -14.54 9.18 -5.74
CA PHE A 74 -13.69 10.38 -5.87
C PHE A 74 -13.06 10.54 -7.25
N THR A 75 -13.39 9.67 -8.21
CA THR A 75 -12.96 9.80 -9.59
C THR A 75 -14.15 9.83 -10.55
N THR A 76 -13.87 10.20 -11.80
CA THR A 76 -14.79 10.14 -12.93
C THR A 76 -14.78 8.78 -13.63
N LEU A 77 -13.96 7.83 -13.15
CA LEU A 77 -13.87 6.49 -13.69
C LEU A 77 -15.08 5.65 -13.24
N ASP A 78 -15.66 4.94 -14.20
CA ASP A 78 -16.69 3.94 -13.92
C ASP A 78 -16.03 2.57 -13.74
N ILE A 79 -16.37 1.87 -12.66
CA ILE A 79 -15.82 0.54 -12.39
C ILE A 79 -16.67 -0.49 -13.13
N VAL A 80 -16.04 -1.21 -14.07
CA VAL A 80 -16.68 -2.22 -14.91
C VAL A 80 -16.65 -3.60 -14.24
N CYS A 81 -15.53 -3.96 -13.63
CA CYS A 81 -15.38 -5.18 -12.85
C CYS A 81 -14.28 -5.07 -11.80
N GLU A 82 -14.35 -5.90 -10.76
CA GLU A 82 -13.36 -5.98 -9.67
C GLU A 82 -13.16 -7.43 -9.23
N HIS A 83 -11.92 -7.87 -9.01
CA HIS A 83 -11.56 -9.19 -8.47
C HIS A 83 -12.11 -10.38 -9.29
N GLU A 84 -12.06 -10.27 -10.62
CA GLU A 84 -12.63 -11.27 -11.54
C GLU A 84 -11.61 -12.35 -11.88
N GLN A 85 -11.95 -13.61 -11.60
CA GLN A 85 -11.06 -14.74 -11.88
C GLN A 85 -11.15 -15.17 -13.34
N ILE A 86 -9.99 -15.25 -14.00
CA ILE A 86 -9.87 -15.87 -15.32
C ILE A 86 -9.48 -17.33 -15.12
N GLN A 87 -10.38 -18.22 -15.51
CA GLN A 87 -10.23 -19.65 -15.35
C GLN A 87 -10.15 -20.35 -16.71
N SER A 88 -9.31 -21.37 -16.78
CA SER A 88 -9.35 -22.40 -17.81
C SER A 88 -10.13 -23.61 -17.29
N ASP A 89 -10.41 -24.58 -18.16
CA ASP A 89 -11.14 -25.81 -17.81
C ASP A 89 -10.51 -26.60 -16.64
N THR A 90 -9.22 -26.39 -16.35
CA THR A 90 -8.47 -27.20 -15.38
C THR A 90 -7.86 -26.40 -14.22
N ARG A 91 -7.78 -25.06 -14.33
CA ARG A 91 -7.17 -24.20 -13.31
C ARG A 91 -7.50 -22.73 -13.50
N THR A 92 -7.40 -21.96 -12.43
CA THR A 92 -7.34 -20.50 -12.48
C THR A 92 -6.04 -20.06 -13.15
N LEU A 93 -6.14 -19.23 -14.19
CA LEU A 93 -5.01 -18.63 -14.88
C LEU A 93 -4.53 -17.37 -14.17
N GLY A 94 -5.45 -16.61 -13.58
CA GLY A 94 -5.15 -15.40 -12.83
C GLY A 94 -6.42 -14.65 -12.45
N GLU A 95 -6.24 -13.42 -12.00
CA GLU A 95 -7.30 -12.52 -11.56
C GLU A 95 -7.12 -11.17 -12.25
N ILE A 96 -8.24 -10.50 -12.52
CA ILE A 96 -8.32 -9.12 -12.93
C ILE A 96 -8.71 -8.31 -11.70
N ASP A 97 -7.77 -7.52 -11.17
CA ASP A 97 -8.03 -6.72 -9.97
C ASP A 97 -9.12 -5.66 -10.27
N LEU A 98 -8.96 -4.87 -11.33
CA LEU A 98 -9.93 -3.87 -11.73
C LEU A 98 -9.93 -3.60 -13.25
N ILE A 99 -11.12 -3.43 -13.83
CA ILE A 99 -11.28 -2.74 -15.12
C ILE A 99 -12.16 -1.52 -14.90
N VAL A 100 -11.69 -0.39 -15.39
CA VAL A 100 -12.42 0.88 -15.36
C VAL A 100 -12.70 1.39 -16.76
N LYS A 101 -13.71 2.25 -16.87
CA LYS A 101 -14.08 2.95 -18.09
C LYS A 101 -13.99 4.46 -17.87
N THR A 102 -13.32 5.16 -18.78
CA THR A 102 -13.24 6.63 -18.76
C THR A 102 -14.52 7.24 -19.32
N VAL A 103 -14.72 8.54 -19.10
CA VAL A 103 -15.90 9.27 -19.64
C VAL A 103 -15.90 9.32 -21.17
N GLU A 104 -14.74 9.23 -21.81
CA GLU A 104 -14.56 9.10 -23.26
C GLU A 104 -14.85 7.68 -23.78
N GLY A 105 -15.09 6.72 -22.88
CA GLY A 105 -15.43 5.34 -23.21
C GLY A 105 -14.24 4.40 -23.39
N HIS A 106 -13.04 4.81 -22.99
CA HIS A 106 -11.85 3.95 -23.02
C HIS A 106 -11.82 3.01 -21.81
N TYR A 107 -11.40 1.76 -22.02
CA TYR A 107 -11.23 0.79 -20.94
C TYR A 107 -9.76 0.68 -20.53
N ILE A 108 -9.53 0.65 -19.22
CA ILE A 108 -8.21 0.52 -18.61
C ILE A 108 -8.24 -0.63 -17.61
N GLN A 109 -7.28 -1.55 -17.70
CA GLN A 109 -7.05 -2.57 -16.69
C GLN A 109 -6.07 -2.01 -15.65
N PHE A 110 -6.41 -2.11 -14.38
CA PHE A 110 -5.48 -1.88 -13.29
C PHE A 110 -5.09 -3.21 -12.64
N GLU A 111 -3.79 -3.40 -12.43
CA GLU A 111 -3.21 -4.34 -11.48
C GLU A 111 -2.74 -3.54 -10.28
N ILE A 112 -3.24 -3.84 -9.09
CA ILE A 112 -3.11 -2.98 -7.91
C ILE A 112 -2.31 -3.71 -6.85
N ALA A 113 -1.37 -3.02 -6.21
CA ALA A 113 -0.62 -3.60 -5.09
C ALA A 113 -0.28 -2.56 -4.03
N ILE A 114 -0.35 -2.95 -2.76
CA ILE A 114 0.23 -2.21 -1.64
C ILE A 114 1.52 -2.91 -1.19
N LYS A 115 2.66 -2.22 -1.27
CA LYS A 115 3.99 -2.79 -1.02
C LYS A 115 4.89 -1.85 -0.22
N PHE A 116 5.72 -2.45 0.61
CA PHE A 116 6.70 -1.77 1.43
C PHE A 116 8.04 -2.42 1.13
N TYR A 117 9.01 -1.65 0.65
CA TYR A 117 10.32 -2.16 0.28
C TYR A 117 11.41 -1.40 1.02
N LEU A 118 12.39 -2.13 1.53
CA LEU A 118 13.56 -1.62 2.20
C LEU A 118 14.73 -1.63 1.22
N GLU A 119 15.43 -0.51 1.12
CA GLU A 119 16.58 -0.36 0.24
C GLU A 119 17.78 -1.15 0.77
N ARG A 120 18.33 -2.04 -0.04
CA ARG A 120 19.55 -2.82 0.19
C ARG A 120 20.62 -2.42 -0.82
N PRO A 121 21.40 -1.35 -0.57
CA PRO A 121 22.34 -0.81 -1.55
C PRO A 121 23.35 -1.82 -2.08
N ASP A 122 23.68 -2.84 -1.29
CA ASP A 122 24.55 -3.97 -1.63
C ASP A 122 23.99 -4.88 -2.73
N LEU A 123 22.67 -4.83 -2.98
CA LEU A 123 21.97 -5.63 -3.98
C LEU A 123 21.62 -4.84 -5.25
N ALA A 124 22.21 -3.66 -5.45
CA ALA A 124 21.95 -2.84 -6.62
C ALA A 124 22.24 -3.61 -7.93
N PRO A 125 21.40 -3.43 -8.98
CA PRO A 125 20.29 -2.48 -9.08
C PRO A 125 18.96 -2.95 -8.45
N ASP A 126 18.85 -4.22 -8.06
CA ASP A 126 17.60 -4.83 -7.55
C ASP A 126 17.48 -4.70 -6.03
N ASN A 127 17.72 -3.49 -5.53
CA ASN A 127 17.92 -3.21 -4.11
C ASN A 127 16.63 -3.07 -3.28
N TRP A 128 15.45 -3.10 -3.88
CA TRP A 128 14.19 -2.90 -3.15
C TRP A 128 13.58 -4.21 -2.69
N ILE A 129 13.85 -4.60 -1.45
CA ILE A 129 13.50 -5.91 -0.88
C ILE A 129 12.35 -5.80 0.11
N GLY A 130 11.37 -6.70 0.03
CA GLY A 130 10.27 -6.73 0.98
C GLY A 130 10.78 -7.11 2.39
N PRO A 131 10.12 -6.67 3.48
CA PRO A 131 10.59 -6.91 4.84
C PRO A 131 10.89 -8.39 5.14
N ASN A 132 10.05 -9.30 4.63
CA ASN A 132 10.21 -10.75 4.82
C ASN A 132 11.11 -11.42 3.75
N LYS A 133 11.87 -10.65 2.95
CA LYS A 133 12.83 -11.10 1.91
C LYS A 133 12.27 -11.96 0.75
N ASN A 134 11.02 -12.39 0.84
CA ASN A 134 10.37 -13.24 -0.16
C ASN A 134 9.85 -12.48 -1.39
N ASP A 135 9.88 -11.14 -1.35
CA ASP A 135 9.38 -10.27 -2.41
C ASP A 135 10.40 -9.16 -2.72
N SER A 136 10.36 -8.63 -3.93
CA SER A 136 11.13 -7.44 -4.32
C SER A 136 10.35 -6.62 -5.34
N LEU A 137 10.66 -5.32 -5.43
CA LEU A 137 10.02 -4.43 -6.39
C LEU A 137 10.17 -4.98 -7.82
N ARG A 138 11.38 -5.44 -8.17
CA ARG A 138 11.62 -6.05 -9.48
C ARG A 138 10.75 -7.29 -9.70
N LYS A 139 10.71 -8.23 -8.75
CA LYS A 139 9.90 -9.45 -8.88
C LYS A 139 8.41 -9.12 -9.07
N LYS A 140 7.87 -8.16 -8.31
CA LYS A 140 6.47 -7.73 -8.46
C LYS A 140 6.23 -7.10 -9.83
N THR A 141 7.09 -6.19 -10.27
CA THR A 141 6.95 -5.53 -11.58
C THR A 141 7.05 -6.54 -12.73
N GLU A 142 8.03 -7.43 -12.70
CA GLU A 142 8.19 -8.46 -13.73
C GLU A 142 6.99 -9.40 -13.80
N ARG A 143 6.47 -9.84 -12.65
CA ARG A 143 5.28 -10.69 -12.60
C ARG A 143 4.05 -9.98 -13.17
N ALA A 144 3.83 -8.71 -12.82
CA ALA A 144 2.70 -7.95 -13.36
C ALA A 144 2.80 -7.82 -14.89
N MET A 145 3.96 -7.39 -15.39
CA MET A 145 4.19 -7.12 -16.81
C MET A 145 4.14 -8.37 -17.69
N HIS A 146 4.71 -9.48 -17.22
CA HIS A 146 4.82 -10.70 -18.03
C HIS A 146 3.63 -11.65 -17.86
N HIS A 147 2.80 -11.45 -16.85
CA HIS A 147 1.69 -12.36 -16.54
C HIS A 147 0.37 -11.63 -16.34
N GLN A 148 0.23 -10.85 -15.27
CA GLN A 148 -1.08 -10.34 -14.83
C GLN A 148 -1.70 -9.35 -15.83
N LEU A 149 -0.93 -8.40 -16.35
CA LEU A 149 -1.38 -7.47 -17.40
C LEU A 149 -1.53 -8.13 -18.77
N LYS A 150 -1.08 -9.39 -18.92
CA LYS A 150 -1.27 -10.18 -20.15
C LYS A 150 -2.46 -11.12 -20.07
N ILE A 151 -3.15 -11.22 -18.92
CA ILE A 151 -4.25 -12.17 -18.71
C ILE A 151 -5.36 -11.99 -19.76
N LEU A 152 -5.69 -10.75 -20.13
CA LEU A 152 -6.71 -10.42 -21.12
C LEU A 152 -6.32 -10.76 -22.57
N ASN A 153 -5.05 -11.08 -22.83
CA ASN A 153 -4.57 -11.51 -24.15
C ASN A 153 -4.62 -13.03 -24.31
N THR A 154 -4.94 -13.77 -23.24
CA THR A 154 -5.16 -15.22 -23.31
C THR A 154 -6.48 -15.53 -23.99
N LYS A 155 -6.67 -16.79 -24.44
CA LYS A 155 -7.94 -17.23 -25.04
C LYS A 155 -9.11 -17.02 -24.08
N GLU A 156 -8.91 -17.38 -22.81
CA GLU A 156 -9.88 -17.27 -21.72
C GLU A 156 -10.16 -15.80 -21.39
N GLY A 157 -9.12 -14.96 -21.35
CA GLY A 157 -9.27 -13.51 -21.14
C GLY A 157 -10.05 -12.82 -22.26
N VAL A 158 -9.80 -13.18 -23.53
CA VAL A 158 -10.58 -12.68 -24.67
C VAL A 158 -12.03 -13.17 -24.63
N ALA A 159 -12.25 -14.43 -24.26
CA ALA A 159 -13.61 -14.95 -24.07
C ALA A 159 -14.36 -14.19 -22.97
N TRP A 160 -13.68 -13.89 -21.86
CA TRP A 160 -14.22 -13.09 -20.77
C TRP A 160 -14.53 -11.65 -21.21
N LEU A 161 -13.67 -10.99 -21.99
CA LEU A 161 -13.96 -9.66 -22.55
C LEU A 161 -15.23 -9.66 -23.40
N ASN A 162 -15.37 -10.67 -24.27
CA ASN A 162 -16.54 -10.83 -25.13
C ASN A 162 -17.83 -11.06 -24.32
N SER A 163 -17.79 -11.87 -23.26
CA SER A 163 -18.96 -12.12 -22.41
C SER A 163 -19.42 -10.88 -21.65
N HIS A 164 -18.50 -9.93 -21.39
CA HIS A 164 -18.79 -8.67 -20.71
C HIS A 164 -19.03 -7.50 -21.69
N SER A 165 -19.09 -7.76 -22.99
CA SER A 165 -19.26 -6.73 -24.03
C SER A 165 -18.19 -5.63 -23.96
N ILE A 166 -16.97 -5.98 -23.54
CA ILE A 166 -15.81 -5.08 -23.51
C ILE A 166 -15.05 -5.28 -24.83
N PRO A 167 -15.06 -4.30 -25.76
CA PRO A 167 -14.50 -4.50 -27.08
C PRO A 167 -12.97 -4.63 -27.07
N ASN A 168 -12.30 -3.85 -26.22
CA ASN A 168 -10.86 -3.89 -26.03
C ASN A 168 -10.49 -3.13 -24.74
N VAL A 169 -9.38 -3.54 -24.11
CA VAL A 169 -8.73 -2.79 -23.04
C VAL A 169 -7.45 -2.17 -23.60
N GLY A 170 -7.46 -0.85 -23.78
CA GLY A 170 -6.39 -0.12 -24.46
C GLY A 170 -5.16 0.09 -23.59
N ASN A 171 -5.39 0.40 -22.32
CA ASN A 171 -4.33 0.72 -21.35
C ASN A 171 -4.33 -0.31 -20.21
N LYS A 172 -3.13 -0.59 -19.69
CA LYS A 172 -2.89 -1.62 -18.69
C LYS A 172 -1.85 -1.09 -17.72
N GLU A 173 -2.29 -0.76 -16.51
CA GLU A 173 -1.45 -0.05 -15.55
C GLU A 173 -1.19 -0.93 -14.33
N LEU A 174 0.08 -1.05 -13.97
CA LEU A 174 0.49 -1.56 -12.68
C LEU A 174 0.57 -0.39 -11.71
N LEU A 175 -0.27 -0.38 -10.69
CA LEU A 175 -0.32 0.64 -9.66
C LEU A 175 0.23 0.07 -8.35
N ILE A 176 1.51 0.36 -8.04
CA ILE A 176 2.11 -0.05 -6.78
C ILE A 176 2.06 1.13 -5.81
N PHE A 177 1.15 1.05 -4.85
CA PHE A 177 1.08 1.92 -3.70
C PHE A 177 2.03 1.46 -2.60
N GLY A 178 2.38 2.37 -1.70
CA GLY A 178 3.01 2.07 -0.42
C GLY A 178 4.22 2.94 -0.16
N ARG A 179 5.32 2.37 0.30
CA ARG A 179 6.50 3.15 0.72
C ARG A 179 7.81 2.46 0.40
N LEU A 180 8.78 3.29 0.01
CA LEU A 180 10.18 2.94 -0.12
C LEU A 180 10.94 3.42 1.12
N PHE A 181 11.53 2.50 1.86
CA PHE A 181 12.31 2.78 3.06
C PHE A 181 13.78 2.84 2.71
N ARG A 182 14.40 4.00 2.93
CA ARG A 182 15.82 4.20 2.64
C ARG A 182 16.69 3.73 3.80
N TYR A 183 17.88 3.25 3.50
CA TYR A 183 18.90 3.07 4.52
C TYR A 183 19.49 4.45 4.85
N PRO A 184 19.45 4.93 6.12
CA PRO A 184 19.96 6.24 6.47
C PRO A 184 21.49 6.26 6.27
N ARG A 185 21.98 7.16 5.42
CA ARG A 185 23.42 7.38 5.28
C ARG A 185 23.91 8.12 6.53
N MET A 186 25.06 7.71 7.09
CA MET A 186 25.58 8.28 8.34
C MET A 186 25.82 9.80 8.32
N ASP A 187 25.89 10.44 7.14
CA ASP A 187 26.05 11.88 6.97
C ASP A 187 24.75 12.65 6.64
N GLN A 188 23.66 11.93 6.34
CA GLN A 188 22.37 12.51 6.00
C GLN A 188 21.44 12.24 7.17
N SER A 189 21.10 13.31 7.89
CA SER A 189 19.98 13.31 8.83
C SER A 189 18.80 12.56 8.22
N TYR A 190 18.03 11.83 9.03
CA TYR A 190 16.82 11.07 8.70
C TYR A 190 15.77 11.91 7.93
N ASN A 191 16.09 12.32 6.71
CA ASN A 191 15.38 13.36 5.96
C ASN A 191 14.29 12.73 5.09
N SER A 192 14.39 11.42 4.82
CA SER A 192 13.31 10.65 4.20
C SER A 192 12.17 10.47 5.20
N GLU A 193 10.94 10.48 4.68
CA GLU A 193 9.73 10.15 5.43
C GLU A 193 9.66 8.66 5.82
N ALA A 194 10.48 7.81 5.19
CA ALA A 194 10.53 6.38 5.46
C ALA A 194 11.99 5.89 5.46
N ASN A 195 12.44 5.33 6.58
CA ASN A 195 13.80 4.82 6.78
C ASN A 195 13.77 3.42 7.39
N TRP A 196 14.84 2.64 7.24
CA TRP A 196 14.99 1.40 8.00
C TRP A 196 16.38 1.32 8.63
N ILE A 197 16.47 0.67 9.79
CA ILE A 197 17.73 0.48 10.53
C ILE A 197 17.81 -0.91 11.12
N HIS A 198 19.03 -1.39 11.36
CA HIS A 198 19.25 -2.57 12.18
C HIS A 198 18.98 -2.26 13.66
N LEU A 199 18.64 -3.30 14.42
CA LEU A 199 18.43 -3.19 15.86
C LEU A 199 19.64 -2.57 16.57
N ARG A 200 20.88 -2.96 16.21
CA ARG A 200 22.10 -2.41 16.80
C ARG A 200 22.25 -0.89 16.66
N ASP A 201 21.61 -0.29 15.66
CA ASP A 201 21.72 1.13 15.35
C ASP A 201 20.64 1.99 16.05
N LEU A 202 19.64 1.35 16.68
CA LEU A 202 18.48 2.04 17.26
C LEU A 202 18.88 3.00 18.39
N ASP A 203 19.79 2.57 19.27
CA ASP A 203 20.25 3.39 20.40
C ASP A 203 21.17 4.54 19.94
N ALA A 204 22.05 4.28 18.96
CA ALA A 204 22.94 5.30 18.39
C ALA A 204 22.16 6.40 17.66
N THR A 205 21.00 6.05 17.09
CA THR A 205 20.14 7.00 16.38
C THR A 205 19.46 8.01 17.31
N ALA A 206 19.27 7.66 18.59
CA ALA A 206 18.63 8.50 19.59
C ALA A 206 17.25 9.04 19.18
N LEU A 207 16.42 8.19 18.55
CA LEU A 207 15.07 8.58 18.15
C LEU A 207 14.21 9.01 19.35
N PRO A 208 13.32 9.99 19.18
CA PRO A 208 12.50 10.53 20.25
C PRO A 208 11.52 9.50 20.81
N LEU A 209 10.40 9.27 20.11
CA LEU A 209 9.38 8.31 20.49
C LEU A 209 8.95 7.48 19.29
N LEU A 210 8.71 6.19 19.55
CA LEU A 210 8.28 5.22 18.55
C LEU A 210 6.97 4.59 18.99
N ALA A 211 6.09 4.34 18.03
CA ALA A 211 4.89 3.56 18.21
C ALA A 211 4.84 2.45 17.16
N GLU A 212 4.66 1.20 17.58
CA GLU A 212 4.57 0.06 16.65
C GLU A 212 3.31 0.18 15.80
N ALA A 213 3.47 0.08 14.49
CA ALA A 213 2.38 0.10 13.54
C ALA A 213 1.82 -1.31 13.33
N ILE A 214 0.55 -1.49 13.67
CA ILE A 214 -0.12 -2.78 13.60
C ILE A 214 -0.87 -2.89 12.27
N LYS A 215 -0.75 -4.03 11.59
CA LYS A 215 -1.53 -4.29 10.37
C LYS A 215 -3.05 -4.32 10.68
N PRO A 216 -3.90 -3.79 9.78
CA PRO A 216 -3.58 -3.23 8.47
C PRO A 216 -3.24 -1.72 8.48
N HIS A 217 -3.06 -1.09 9.63
CA HIS A 217 -2.84 0.35 9.77
C HIS A 217 -1.38 0.76 9.52
N TRP A 218 -0.88 0.41 8.34
CA TRP A 218 0.46 0.78 7.86
C TRP A 218 0.43 1.99 6.92
N LEU A 219 -0.77 2.46 6.53
CA LEU A 219 -0.95 3.60 5.64
C LEU A 219 -0.82 4.91 6.43
N THR A 220 -1.56 5.08 7.52
CA THR A 220 -1.46 6.25 8.39
C THR A 220 -1.25 5.88 9.86
N PRO A 221 -0.63 6.75 10.67
CA PRO A 221 -0.49 6.55 12.11
C PRO A 221 -1.87 6.51 12.80
N THR A 222 -2.04 5.66 13.80
CA THR A 222 -3.32 5.54 14.52
C THR A 222 -3.39 6.45 15.74
N LEU A 223 -4.57 6.98 16.08
CA LEU A 223 -4.71 8.02 17.12
C LEU A 223 -4.40 7.55 18.56
N ASP A 224 -4.42 6.24 18.81
CA ASP A 224 -4.38 5.62 20.14
C ASP A 224 -3.13 4.75 20.37
N MET A 225 -2.03 5.03 19.67
CA MET A 225 -0.81 4.23 19.81
C MET A 225 -0.07 4.51 21.12
N GLU A 226 0.51 3.44 21.69
CA GLU A 226 1.47 3.55 22.78
C GLU A 226 2.83 4.00 22.20
N TYR A 227 3.23 5.23 22.55
CA TYR A 227 4.55 5.74 22.22
C TYR A 227 5.55 5.41 23.31
N ILE A 228 6.62 4.70 22.93
CA ILE A 228 7.72 4.28 23.79
C ILE A 228 9.04 4.95 23.38
N THR A 229 9.99 4.99 24.29
CA THR A 229 11.35 5.48 24.00
C THR A 229 12.13 4.49 23.15
N HIS A 230 13.16 4.96 22.42
CA HIS A 230 14.06 4.08 21.68
C HIS A 230 14.70 2.99 22.56
N ARG A 231 15.04 3.30 23.83
CA ARG A 231 15.61 2.31 24.77
C ARG A 231 14.64 1.20 25.11
N GLU A 232 13.39 1.54 25.40
CA GLU A 232 12.35 0.55 25.66
C GLU A 232 12.03 -0.26 24.40
N CYS A 233 12.02 0.38 23.23
CA CYS A 233 11.87 -0.29 21.94
C CYS A 233 13.01 -1.29 21.70
N SER A 234 14.27 -0.89 21.91
CA SER A 234 15.47 -1.73 21.80
C SER A 234 15.37 -2.97 22.69
N ARG A 235 14.98 -2.79 23.95
CA ARG A 235 14.75 -3.90 24.89
C ARG A 235 13.66 -4.87 24.43
N ARG A 236 12.51 -4.34 23.96
CA ARG A 236 11.39 -5.16 23.46
C ARG A 236 11.77 -5.94 22.20
N LEU A 237 12.46 -5.29 21.26
CA LEU A 237 12.86 -5.90 19.99
C LEU A 237 13.99 -6.93 20.15
N THR A 238 14.93 -6.71 21.06
CA THR A 238 15.98 -7.70 21.38
C THR A 238 15.35 -9.04 21.76
N ALA A 239 14.42 -9.04 22.72
CA ALA A 239 13.73 -10.26 23.14
C ALA A 239 12.82 -10.84 22.03
N ARG A 240 12.22 -9.99 21.20
CA ARG A 240 11.34 -10.44 20.10
C ARG A 240 12.12 -11.12 18.98
N PHE A 241 13.24 -10.54 18.55
CA PHE A 241 14.03 -11.05 17.42
C PHE A 241 14.77 -12.35 17.71
N GLU A 242 14.86 -12.77 18.97
CA GLU A 242 15.29 -14.13 19.34
C GLU A 242 14.28 -15.22 18.92
N ILE A 243 13.00 -14.86 18.80
CA ILE A 243 11.89 -15.79 18.55
C ILE A 243 11.26 -15.57 17.16
N ASP A 244 11.20 -14.33 16.72
CA ASP A 244 10.55 -13.90 15.48
C ASP A 244 11.39 -12.81 14.80
N ASP A 245 12.06 -13.16 13.71
CA ASP A 245 12.99 -12.30 12.97
C ASP A 245 12.29 -11.35 11.98
N ARG A 246 10.96 -11.29 11.99
CA ARG A 246 10.22 -10.41 11.07
C ARG A 246 10.45 -8.93 11.43
N PRO A 247 10.83 -8.07 10.47
CA PRO A 247 10.92 -6.65 10.67
C PRO A 247 9.66 -6.02 11.25
N VAL A 248 9.86 -5.00 12.09
CA VAL A 248 8.78 -4.28 12.78
C VAL A 248 8.73 -2.85 12.28
N LEU A 249 7.54 -2.41 11.89
CA LEU A 249 7.28 -1.05 11.44
C LEU A 249 6.88 -0.18 12.63
N PHE A 250 7.46 1.00 12.72
CA PHE A 250 7.14 2.03 13.68
C PHE A 250 6.78 3.34 12.98
N THR A 251 5.91 4.11 13.61
CA THR A 251 5.89 5.56 13.38
C THR A 251 6.79 6.25 14.41
N VAL A 252 7.42 7.36 14.01
CA VAL A 252 8.34 8.13 14.83
C VAL A 252 7.78 9.53 15.05
N SER A 253 7.61 9.92 16.31
CA SER A 253 7.16 11.27 16.69
C SER A 253 8.19 12.04 17.49
N SER A 254 8.44 13.29 17.10
CA SER A 254 9.31 14.24 17.82
C SER A 254 8.64 14.88 19.04
N ASP A 255 7.33 14.72 19.20
CA ASP A 255 6.58 15.33 20.31
C ASP A 255 5.51 14.37 20.85
N LYS A 256 5.32 14.37 22.18
CA LYS A 256 4.25 13.66 22.87
C LYS A 256 2.88 14.30 22.62
N SER A 257 2.83 15.62 22.36
CA SER A 257 1.57 16.35 22.12
C SER A 257 1.16 16.45 20.66
N ALA A 258 2.12 16.53 19.73
CA ALA A 258 1.80 16.45 18.30
C ALA A 258 1.56 14.98 17.93
N LYS A 259 0.29 14.60 17.72
CA LYS A 259 -0.12 13.35 17.07
C LYS A 259 0.32 13.26 15.59
N ILE A 260 1.35 14.02 15.19
CA ILE A 260 1.75 14.24 13.82
C ILE A 260 3.29 14.29 13.77
N GLY A 261 3.90 13.11 13.89
CA GLY A 261 5.23 12.82 13.37
C GLY A 261 5.09 11.94 12.13
N HIS A 262 5.43 12.47 10.96
CA HIS A 262 5.16 11.86 9.64
C HIS A 262 6.20 10.84 9.17
N LYS A 263 7.03 10.30 10.08
CA LYS A 263 8.13 9.43 9.69
C LYS A 263 7.87 7.97 10.05
N TRP A 264 8.19 7.11 9.11
CA TRP A 264 8.10 5.66 9.24
C TRP A 264 9.49 5.06 9.39
N LEU A 265 9.61 4.10 10.30
CA LEU A 265 10.84 3.39 10.57
C LEU A 265 10.60 1.89 10.58
N PHE A 266 11.26 1.14 9.71
CA PHE A 266 11.46 -0.28 9.96
C PHE A 266 12.66 -0.48 10.88
N VAL A 267 12.48 -1.26 11.94
CA VAL A 267 13.61 -1.85 12.67
C VAL A 267 13.69 -3.32 12.27
N VAL A 268 14.86 -3.74 11.82
CA VAL A 268 15.13 -5.09 11.33
C VAL A 268 16.13 -5.80 12.25
N PRO A 269 16.16 -7.14 12.28
CA PRO A 269 17.25 -7.87 12.93
C PRO A 269 18.62 -7.49 12.35
N ASP A 270 19.65 -7.71 13.14
CA ASP A 270 21.02 -7.41 12.79
C ASP A 270 21.58 -8.22 11.62
N GLU A 271 20.95 -9.37 11.33
CA GLU A 271 21.27 -10.27 10.21
C GLU A 271 20.35 -10.05 8.98
N TRP A 272 19.50 -9.02 9.02
CA TRP A 272 18.54 -8.74 7.95
C TRP A 272 19.25 -8.31 6.65
#